data_AF-A0A914PH60-F1
#
_entry.id   AF-A0A914PH60-F1
#
_cell.length_a   1.000
_cell.length_b   1.000
_cell.length_c   1.000
_cell.angle_alpha   90.00
_cell.angle_beta   90.00
_cell.angle_gamma   90.00
#
_symmetry.space_group_name_H-M   'P 1'
#
loop_
_entity.id
_entity.type
_entity.pdbx_description
1 polymer ?
#
loop_
_entity_poly.entity_id
_entity_poly.type
_entity_poly.pdbx_seq_one_letter_code
_entity_poly.pdbx_strand_id
1 'polypeptide(L)'
;MLKQFHEKGKGLIEENEVYGNSLAGIWVTTGSSPILRKNRIHSGKQVGVYFYDNGHGLLEENDIFNHLYSGVQIRTGSNPKITRNKIWGGQNGGVLVYNNGAGVLEDNEIFDNAMAGVWIKTDSHPVLRRNKIYDGRDGGVCIFTKGRGLLEDNDIYRNAQAGVLISTESHPTLRRNRIFEGRAAGIEITNGATATLEGNFLFNNKFGGLCLATDVRPILRENRIFDNQNAVERAVSRGYCLFKISSCTSFPMHDFYRCVTCNTTDRNAICINCIRVCHKGHQVEFVRHDR
;
A
#
# COMPACT_ATOMS: atom_id res chain seq x y z
N MET A 1 18.65 -23.64 9.13
CA MET A 1 19.49 -23.10 10.23
C MET A 1 19.07 -21.65 10.41
N LEU A 2 18.58 -21.28 11.60
CA LEU A 2 18.13 -19.91 11.91
C LEU A 2 19.35 -18.97 11.90
N LYS A 3 19.33 -17.88 11.13
CA LYS A 3 20.42 -16.89 11.13
C LYS A 3 19.97 -15.64 11.88
N GLN A 4 20.46 -15.45 13.10
CA GLN A 4 20.08 -14.37 14.00
C GLN A 4 21.29 -13.47 14.33
N PHE A 5 21.09 -12.15 14.30
CA PHE A 5 22.05 -11.16 14.78
C PHE A 5 21.48 -10.46 16.02
N HIS A 6 22.23 -10.49 17.12
CA HIS A 6 21.90 -9.83 18.39
C HIS A 6 23.11 -9.03 18.93
N GLU A 7 22.87 -8.18 19.92
CA GLU A 7 23.92 -7.47 20.69
C GLU A 7 24.89 -6.64 19.83
N LYS A 8 24.37 -5.73 18.99
CA LYS A 8 25.17 -4.89 18.07
C LYS A 8 26.01 -5.72 17.08
N GLY A 9 25.58 -6.95 16.81
CA GLY A 9 26.23 -7.86 15.87
C GLY A 9 26.40 -7.22 14.50
N LYS A 10 27.62 -7.34 13.98
CA LYS A 10 27.97 -7.03 12.59
C LYS A 10 28.32 -8.35 11.92
N GLY A 11 27.97 -8.51 10.66
CA GLY A 11 28.31 -9.72 9.91
C GLY A 11 27.88 -9.62 8.47
N LEU A 12 28.44 -10.50 7.64
CA LEU A 12 28.11 -10.64 6.24
C LEU A 12 27.39 -11.96 6.02
N ILE A 13 26.21 -11.92 5.42
CA ILE A 13 25.56 -13.09 4.82
C ILE A 13 25.47 -12.81 3.33
N GLU A 14 26.28 -13.52 2.54
CA GLU A 14 26.38 -13.32 1.10
C GLU A 14 26.19 -14.64 0.35
N GLU A 15 25.42 -14.63 -0.74
CA GLU A 15 25.29 -15.80 -1.64
C GLU A 15 24.78 -17.08 -0.95
N ASN A 16 23.85 -16.94 0.00
CA ASN A 16 23.23 -18.06 0.70
C ASN A 16 21.76 -18.30 0.31
N GLU A 17 21.28 -19.51 0.59
CA GLU A 17 19.87 -19.87 0.55
C GLU A 17 19.31 -20.05 1.97
N VAL A 18 18.22 -19.34 2.29
CA VAL A 18 17.57 -19.34 3.61
C VAL A 18 16.10 -19.67 3.42
N TYR A 19 15.70 -20.91 3.74
CA TYR A 19 14.37 -21.41 3.40
C TYR A 19 13.75 -22.33 4.44
N GLY A 20 12.41 -22.50 4.38
CA GLY A 20 11.67 -23.48 5.18
C GLY A 20 11.62 -23.17 6.68
N ASN A 21 11.91 -21.93 7.08
CA ASN A 21 11.97 -21.54 8.49
C ASN A 21 10.56 -21.44 9.10
N SER A 22 10.40 -21.96 10.32
CA SER A 22 9.16 -21.86 11.10
C SER A 22 8.93 -20.45 11.67
N LEU A 23 10.03 -19.71 11.89
CA LEU A 23 10.04 -18.31 12.33
C LEU A 23 10.60 -17.42 11.21
N ALA A 24 11.02 -16.20 11.55
CA ALA A 24 11.71 -15.31 10.61
C ALA A 24 12.94 -16.00 9.99
N GLY A 25 13.15 -15.82 8.69
CA GLY A 25 14.31 -16.38 8.00
C GLY A 25 15.63 -15.78 8.49
N ILE A 26 15.69 -14.46 8.54
CA ILE A 26 16.78 -13.69 9.15
C ILE A 26 16.20 -12.68 10.13
N TRP A 27 16.72 -12.67 11.35
CA TRP A 27 16.31 -11.72 12.39
C TRP A 27 17.48 -10.82 12.77
N VAL A 28 17.30 -9.51 12.55
CA VAL A 28 18.25 -8.45 12.91
C VAL A 28 17.66 -7.65 14.05
N THR A 29 18.28 -7.72 15.23
CA THR A 29 17.74 -7.10 16.45
C THR A 29 18.80 -6.42 17.31
N THR A 30 18.34 -5.57 18.24
CA THR A 30 19.15 -5.08 19.37
C THR A 30 20.39 -4.34 18.91
N GLY A 31 20.19 -3.34 18.05
CA GLY A 31 21.26 -2.51 17.49
C GLY A 31 22.12 -3.19 16.42
N SER A 32 21.83 -4.43 16.03
CA SER A 32 22.64 -5.16 15.04
C SER A 32 22.59 -4.49 13.66
N SER A 33 23.69 -4.58 12.91
CA SER A 33 23.87 -3.92 11.60
C SER A 33 24.61 -4.82 10.60
N PRO A 34 24.04 -5.98 10.21
CA PRO A 34 24.67 -6.87 9.24
C PRO A 34 24.55 -6.35 7.79
N ILE A 35 25.34 -6.95 6.91
CA ILE A 35 25.18 -6.86 5.45
C ILE A 35 24.62 -8.20 4.97
N LEU A 36 23.47 -8.15 4.32
CA LEU A 36 22.78 -9.28 3.72
C LEU A 36 22.76 -9.05 2.21
N ARG A 37 23.60 -9.76 1.46
CA ARG A 37 23.78 -9.53 0.03
C ARG A 37 23.56 -10.78 -0.83
N LYS A 38 22.92 -10.67 -1.99
CA LYS A 38 22.82 -11.78 -2.98
C LYS A 38 22.27 -13.10 -2.43
N ASN A 39 21.42 -13.04 -1.40
CA ASN A 39 20.81 -14.24 -0.83
C ASN A 39 19.46 -14.54 -1.47
N ARG A 40 19.05 -15.80 -1.43
CA ARG A 40 17.68 -16.25 -1.73
C ARG A 40 16.99 -16.62 -0.41
N ILE A 41 15.98 -15.86 -0.01
CA ILE A 41 15.31 -16.01 1.28
C ILE A 41 13.83 -16.31 1.02
N HIS A 42 13.40 -17.56 1.18
CA HIS A 42 12.09 -17.95 0.65
C HIS A 42 11.36 -19.05 1.42
N SER A 43 10.08 -19.25 1.09
CA SER A 43 9.29 -20.39 1.57
C SER A 43 9.26 -20.51 3.11
N GLY A 44 9.31 -19.38 3.81
CA GLY A 44 9.20 -19.31 5.26
C GLY A 44 7.74 -19.30 5.72
N LYS A 45 7.48 -19.86 6.90
CA LYS A 45 6.15 -19.82 7.53
C LYS A 45 5.81 -18.48 8.19
N GLN A 46 6.81 -17.59 8.31
CA GLN A 46 6.66 -16.23 8.83
C GLN A 46 7.35 -15.22 7.90
N VAL A 47 8.05 -14.23 8.47
CA VAL A 47 8.69 -13.12 7.76
C VAL A 47 10.00 -13.58 7.11
N GLY A 48 10.35 -13.09 5.93
CA GLY A 48 11.65 -13.37 5.32
C GLY A 48 12.81 -12.75 6.11
N VAL A 49 12.85 -11.41 6.14
CA VAL A 49 13.84 -10.63 6.89
C VAL A 49 13.14 -9.70 7.87
N TYR A 50 13.54 -9.77 9.13
CA TYR A 50 12.88 -9.05 10.21
C TYR A 50 13.87 -8.15 10.95
N PHE A 51 13.69 -6.82 10.80
CA PHE A 51 14.40 -5.80 11.56
C PHE A 51 13.54 -5.36 12.76
N TYR A 52 14.09 -5.52 13.96
CA TYR A 52 13.42 -5.27 15.23
C TYR A 52 14.33 -4.53 16.20
N ASP A 53 13.75 -3.77 17.14
CA ASP A 53 14.47 -3.20 18.30
C ASP A 53 15.79 -2.54 17.91
N ASN A 54 15.67 -1.45 17.14
CA ASN A 54 16.81 -0.72 16.57
C ASN A 54 17.71 -1.62 15.68
N GLY A 55 17.11 -2.53 14.93
CA GLY A 55 17.79 -3.31 13.91
C GLY A 55 18.11 -2.44 12.69
N HIS A 56 19.37 -2.46 12.26
CA HIS A 56 19.87 -1.71 11.12
C HIS A 56 20.58 -2.65 10.13
N GLY A 57 21.32 -2.09 9.19
CA GLY A 57 22.14 -2.86 8.26
C GLY A 57 21.73 -2.64 6.81
N LEU A 58 22.36 -3.41 5.93
CA LEU A 58 22.20 -3.33 4.49
C LEU A 58 21.59 -4.64 3.99
N LEU A 59 20.43 -4.56 3.35
CA LEU A 59 19.80 -5.65 2.61
C LEU A 59 19.89 -5.29 1.12
N GLU A 60 20.79 -5.94 0.40
CA GLU A 60 21.15 -5.56 -0.97
C GLU A 60 21.15 -6.73 -1.95
N GLU A 61 20.53 -6.58 -3.13
CA GLU A 61 20.62 -7.60 -4.20
C GLU A 61 20.07 -8.99 -3.81
N ASN A 62 19.12 -9.08 -2.87
CA ASN A 62 18.51 -10.35 -2.46
C ASN A 62 17.22 -10.64 -3.22
N ASP A 63 16.86 -11.92 -3.31
CA ASP A 63 15.58 -12.40 -3.79
C ASP A 63 14.79 -12.99 -2.61
N ILE A 64 13.69 -12.31 -2.21
CA ILE A 64 12.93 -12.60 -0.99
C ILE A 64 11.49 -12.94 -1.37
N PHE A 65 11.07 -14.20 -1.24
CA PHE A 65 9.81 -14.60 -1.84
C PHE A 65 9.04 -15.75 -1.18
N ASN A 66 7.75 -15.85 -1.51
CA ASN A 66 6.86 -16.95 -1.10
C ASN A 66 6.82 -17.20 0.42
N HIS A 67 6.81 -16.12 1.21
CA HIS A 67 6.62 -16.18 2.66
C HIS A 67 5.12 -16.13 3.01
N LEU A 68 4.70 -16.85 4.06
CA LEU A 68 3.30 -16.79 4.52
C LEU A 68 2.93 -15.46 5.20
N TYR A 69 3.92 -14.64 5.57
CA TYR A 69 3.72 -13.27 6.05
C TYR A 69 4.34 -12.27 5.05
N SER A 70 4.91 -11.17 5.54
CA SER A 70 5.59 -10.19 4.71
C SER A 70 7.00 -10.66 4.35
N GLY A 71 7.51 -10.29 3.17
CA GLY A 71 8.89 -10.56 2.79
C GLY A 71 9.89 -9.87 3.73
N VAL A 72 9.65 -8.58 4.01
CA VAL A 72 10.47 -7.79 4.96
C VAL A 72 9.58 -7.08 5.97
N GLN A 73 10.01 -7.06 7.24
CA GLN A 73 9.40 -6.24 8.29
C GLN A 73 10.41 -5.33 8.96
N ILE A 74 10.01 -4.08 9.23
CA ILE A 74 10.81 -3.08 9.93
C ILE A 74 9.97 -2.47 11.04
N ARG A 75 10.39 -2.59 12.30
CA ARG A 75 9.66 -2.02 13.44
C ARG A 75 10.54 -1.58 14.61
N THR A 76 9.95 -0.80 15.52
CA THR A 76 10.55 -0.42 16.81
C THR A 76 11.91 0.27 16.65
N GLY A 77 11.91 1.44 15.98
CA GLY A 77 13.12 2.26 15.78
C GLY A 77 14.12 1.71 14.77
N SER A 78 13.86 0.53 14.19
CA SER A 78 14.70 -0.06 13.16
C SER A 78 14.75 0.83 11.91
N ASN A 79 15.95 0.95 11.33
CA ASN A 79 16.21 1.83 10.19
C ASN A 79 17.26 1.21 9.25
N PRO A 80 16.91 0.17 8.48
CA PRO A 80 17.82 -0.46 7.53
C PRO A 80 17.86 0.27 6.18
N LYS A 81 18.94 0.04 5.42
CA LYS A 81 18.98 0.35 3.98
C LYS A 81 18.63 -0.92 3.19
N ILE A 82 17.57 -0.86 2.40
CA ILE A 82 17.08 -1.96 1.56
C ILE A 82 17.19 -1.52 0.11
N THR A 83 18.09 -2.12 -0.67
CA THR A 83 18.32 -1.66 -2.04
C THR A 83 18.53 -2.78 -3.06
N ARG A 84 18.01 -2.60 -4.29
CA ARG A 84 18.19 -3.55 -5.40
C ARG A 84 17.71 -4.98 -5.08
N ASN A 85 16.72 -5.14 -4.20
CA ASN A 85 16.14 -6.45 -3.90
C ASN A 85 14.89 -6.72 -4.75
N LYS A 86 14.58 -8.00 -4.94
CA LYS A 86 13.29 -8.49 -5.43
C LYS A 86 12.49 -9.05 -4.26
N ILE A 87 11.27 -8.54 -4.03
CA ILE A 87 10.41 -8.93 -2.90
C ILE A 87 9.01 -9.29 -3.41
N TRP A 88 8.67 -10.57 -3.44
CA TRP A 88 7.46 -11.02 -4.15
C TRP A 88 6.80 -12.28 -3.59
N GLY A 89 5.55 -12.55 -3.96
CA GLY A 89 4.82 -13.76 -3.54
C GLY A 89 4.49 -13.83 -2.03
N GLY A 90 4.68 -12.73 -1.28
CA GLY A 90 4.35 -12.63 0.13
C GLY A 90 2.84 -12.61 0.37
N GLN A 91 2.35 -13.43 1.30
CA GLN A 91 0.90 -13.55 1.56
C GLN A 91 0.35 -12.40 2.44
N ASN A 92 1.21 -11.69 3.19
CA ASN A 92 0.81 -10.55 4.03
C ASN A 92 1.57 -9.25 3.62
N GLY A 93 1.84 -9.12 2.32
CA GLY A 93 2.49 -7.96 1.70
C GLY A 93 3.98 -8.16 1.40
N GLY A 94 4.57 -7.23 0.65
CA GLY A 94 6.00 -7.28 0.32
C GLY A 94 6.86 -6.78 1.49
N VAL A 95 6.69 -5.50 1.84
CA VAL A 95 7.36 -4.85 2.96
C VAL A 95 6.34 -4.26 3.93
N LEU A 96 6.52 -4.49 5.23
CA LEU A 96 5.71 -3.87 6.27
C LEU A 96 6.60 -3.05 7.22
N VAL A 97 6.41 -1.74 7.21
CA VAL A 97 7.03 -0.77 8.13
C VAL A 97 6.00 -0.33 9.15
N TYR A 98 6.22 -0.62 10.43
CA TYR A 98 5.23 -0.34 11.47
C TYR A 98 5.83 -0.07 12.85
N ASN A 99 5.05 0.53 13.75
CA ASN A 99 5.44 0.89 15.12
C ASN A 99 6.75 1.69 15.17
N ASN A 100 6.74 2.90 14.60
CA ASN A 100 7.92 3.77 14.48
C ASN A 100 9.08 3.12 13.72
N GLY A 101 8.78 2.27 12.74
CA GLY A 101 9.77 1.77 11.79
C GLY A 101 10.19 2.89 10.83
N ALA A 102 11.47 2.93 10.50
CA ALA A 102 12.02 3.80 9.48
C ALA A 102 12.68 2.95 8.39
N GLY A 103 13.63 3.49 7.64
CA GLY A 103 14.37 2.76 6.61
C GLY A 103 14.37 3.50 5.28
N VAL A 104 15.36 3.15 4.46
CA VAL A 104 15.46 3.62 3.08
C VAL A 104 15.30 2.42 2.16
N LEU A 105 14.20 2.40 1.41
CA LEU A 105 13.93 1.44 0.35
C LEU A 105 14.27 2.10 -0.97
N GLU A 106 15.33 1.66 -1.63
CA GLU A 106 15.86 2.32 -2.82
C GLU A 106 16.14 1.34 -3.97
N ASP A 107 15.60 1.60 -5.17
CA ASP A 107 15.85 0.78 -6.36
C ASP A 107 15.40 -0.70 -6.22
N ASN A 108 14.34 -1.00 -5.45
CA ASN A 108 13.81 -2.36 -5.29
C ASN A 108 12.66 -2.66 -6.26
N GLU A 109 12.44 -3.95 -6.53
CA GLU A 109 11.27 -4.48 -7.25
C GLU A 109 10.38 -5.24 -6.26
N ILE A 110 9.14 -4.78 -6.07
CA ILE A 110 8.18 -5.35 -5.11
C ILE A 110 6.90 -5.71 -5.85
N PHE A 111 6.61 -7.00 -6.04
CA PHE A 111 5.54 -7.42 -6.96
C PHE A 111 4.86 -8.74 -6.59
N ASP A 112 3.70 -9.04 -7.21
CA ASP A 112 2.91 -10.27 -7.00
C ASP A 112 2.71 -10.64 -5.51
N ASN A 113 2.53 -9.64 -4.66
CA ASN A 113 2.20 -9.84 -3.25
C ASN A 113 0.67 -9.91 -3.10
N ALA A 114 0.19 -10.76 -2.19
CA ALA A 114 -1.24 -10.99 -2.00
C ALA A 114 -1.95 -9.82 -1.30
N MET A 115 -1.22 -9.12 -0.43
CA MET A 115 -1.61 -7.83 0.16
C MET A 115 -0.71 -6.72 -0.38
N ALA A 116 -0.76 -5.52 0.20
CA ALA A 116 -0.05 -4.38 -0.36
C ALA A 116 1.45 -4.62 -0.57
N GLY A 117 2.00 -4.06 -1.64
CA GLY A 117 3.44 -4.12 -1.91
C GLY A 117 4.24 -3.55 -0.75
N VAL A 118 3.89 -2.35 -0.31
CA VAL A 118 4.44 -1.74 0.90
C VAL A 118 3.34 -1.25 1.84
N TRP A 119 3.40 -1.66 3.10
CA TRP A 119 2.59 -1.13 4.18
C TRP A 119 3.41 -0.18 5.05
N ILE A 120 2.87 0.99 5.34
CA ILE A 120 3.43 1.95 6.30
C ILE A 120 2.36 2.23 7.37
N LYS A 121 2.64 1.88 8.63
CA LYS A 121 1.65 1.96 9.72
C LYS A 121 2.22 2.55 11.01
N THR A 122 1.35 3.05 11.87
CA THR A 122 1.65 3.37 13.28
C THR A 122 2.89 4.25 13.43
N ASP A 123 2.76 5.50 12.99
CA ASP A 123 3.78 6.56 13.10
C ASP A 123 5.12 6.26 12.36
N SER A 124 5.13 5.22 11.52
CA SER A 124 6.30 4.87 10.70
C SER A 124 6.53 5.86 9.57
N HIS A 125 7.78 6.03 9.19
CA HIS A 125 8.21 7.11 8.28
C HIS A 125 9.41 6.70 7.40
N PRO A 126 9.27 5.69 6.54
CA PRO A 126 10.34 5.28 5.64
C PRO A 126 10.52 6.26 4.46
N VAL A 127 11.65 6.14 3.78
CA VAL A 127 11.90 6.75 2.47
C VAL A 127 11.85 5.66 1.40
N LEU A 128 10.94 5.79 0.44
CA LEU A 128 10.85 4.94 -0.74
C LEU A 128 11.33 5.75 -1.94
N ARG A 129 12.45 5.37 -2.54
CA ARG A 129 13.03 6.04 -3.70
C ARG A 129 13.26 5.11 -4.88
N ARG A 130 12.83 5.49 -6.09
CA ARG A 130 13.10 4.73 -7.33
C ARG A 130 12.72 3.25 -7.29
N ASN A 131 11.72 2.88 -6.50
CA ASN A 131 11.23 1.50 -6.46
C ASN A 131 10.21 1.27 -7.57
N LYS A 132 10.10 0.00 -8.00
CA LYS A 132 9.01 -0.50 -8.85
C LYS A 132 8.09 -1.34 -7.98
N ILE A 133 6.82 -0.92 -7.84
CA ILE A 133 5.83 -1.60 -6.99
C ILE A 133 4.61 -1.97 -7.83
N TYR A 134 4.46 -3.25 -8.18
CA TYR A 134 3.58 -3.59 -9.29
C TYR A 134 2.97 -4.99 -9.27
N ASP A 135 1.94 -5.20 -10.08
CA ASP A 135 1.25 -6.48 -10.26
C ASP A 135 0.81 -7.14 -8.92
N GLY A 136 0.56 -6.33 -7.88
CA GLY A 136 0.06 -6.77 -6.58
C GLY A 136 -1.45 -7.01 -6.58
N ARG A 137 -1.93 -7.88 -5.68
CA ARG A 137 -3.37 -8.23 -5.58
C ARG A 137 -4.17 -7.29 -4.68
N ASP A 138 -3.50 -6.31 -4.09
CA ASP A 138 -4.04 -5.26 -3.23
C ASP A 138 -3.46 -3.90 -3.68
N GLY A 139 -3.26 -2.93 -2.78
CA GLY A 139 -2.68 -1.63 -3.07
C GLY A 139 -1.18 -1.70 -3.35
N GLY A 140 -0.65 -0.76 -4.14
CA GLY A 140 0.80 -0.67 -4.33
C GLY A 140 1.48 -0.28 -3.02
N VAL A 141 1.16 0.92 -2.52
CA VAL A 141 1.60 1.41 -1.21
C VAL A 141 0.39 1.80 -0.37
N CYS A 142 0.35 1.31 0.86
CA CYS A 142 -0.76 1.47 1.79
C CYS A 142 -0.26 2.14 3.09
N ILE A 143 -0.76 3.35 3.37
CA ILE A 143 -0.28 4.22 4.46
C ILE A 143 -1.43 4.48 5.44
N PHE A 144 -1.28 3.99 6.67
CA PHE A 144 -2.34 3.96 7.68
C PHE A 144 -1.84 4.39 9.06
N THR A 145 -2.78 4.74 9.94
CA THR A 145 -2.55 4.97 11.37
C THR A 145 -1.40 5.94 11.61
N LYS A 146 -1.57 7.19 11.19
CA LYS A 146 -0.56 8.26 11.31
C LYS A 146 0.76 7.93 10.60
N GLY A 147 0.71 7.04 9.61
CA GLY A 147 1.84 6.72 8.74
C GLY A 147 2.30 7.95 7.97
N ARG A 148 3.61 8.06 7.81
CA ARG A 148 4.27 9.17 7.12
C ARG A 148 5.32 8.61 6.16
N GLY A 149 6.23 9.45 5.71
CA GLY A 149 7.36 9.04 4.88
C GLY A 149 7.41 9.82 3.57
N LEU A 150 8.47 9.58 2.83
CA LEU A 150 8.73 10.19 1.53
C LEU A 150 8.69 9.10 0.47
N LEU A 151 7.78 9.22 -0.49
CA LEU A 151 7.77 8.44 -1.71
C LEU A 151 8.28 9.34 -2.83
N GLU A 152 9.45 9.04 -3.37
CA GLU A 152 10.13 9.86 -4.36
C GLU A 152 10.55 9.04 -5.60
N ASP A 153 10.20 9.52 -6.80
CA ASP A 153 10.63 8.93 -8.07
C ASP A 153 10.27 7.43 -8.23
N ASN A 154 9.19 6.94 -7.61
CA ASN A 154 8.76 5.53 -7.72
C ASN A 154 7.82 5.31 -8.92
N ASP A 155 7.90 4.13 -9.51
CA ASP A 155 6.92 3.62 -10.48
C ASP A 155 5.98 2.63 -9.75
N ILE A 156 4.69 2.96 -9.65
CA ILE A 156 3.68 2.15 -8.96
C ILE A 156 2.55 1.82 -9.93
N TYR A 157 2.42 0.56 -10.35
CA TYR A 157 1.55 0.26 -11.49
C TYR A 157 0.92 -1.13 -11.48
N ARG A 158 -0.20 -1.28 -12.21
CA ARG A 158 -0.92 -2.56 -12.39
C ARG A 158 -1.30 -3.30 -11.09
N ASN A 159 -1.39 -2.57 -9.98
CA ASN A 159 -1.92 -3.11 -8.74
C ASN A 159 -3.45 -3.24 -8.82
N ALA A 160 -3.99 -4.23 -8.12
CA ALA A 160 -5.41 -4.51 -8.17
C ALA A 160 -6.26 -3.44 -7.45
N GLN A 161 -5.69 -2.79 -6.43
CA GLN A 161 -6.28 -1.63 -5.74
C GLN A 161 -5.61 -0.32 -6.10
N ALA A 162 -5.85 0.71 -5.29
CA ALA A 162 -5.22 2.01 -5.45
C ALA A 162 -3.70 1.84 -5.55
N GLY A 163 -3.07 2.58 -6.45
CA GLY A 163 -1.62 2.64 -6.53
C GLY A 163 -1.03 3.06 -5.19
N VAL A 164 -1.54 4.16 -4.63
CA VAL A 164 -1.27 4.57 -3.25
C VAL A 164 -2.57 4.86 -2.50
N LEU A 165 -2.76 4.17 -1.38
CA LEU A 165 -3.88 4.40 -0.46
C LEU A 165 -3.36 5.06 0.83
N ILE A 166 -3.93 6.22 1.18
CA ILE A 166 -3.53 7.03 2.34
C ILE A 166 -4.76 7.19 3.24
N SER A 167 -4.67 6.76 4.49
CA SER A 167 -5.83 6.70 5.38
C SER A 167 -5.48 6.87 6.85
N THR A 168 -6.50 7.05 7.69
CA THR A 168 -6.41 7.04 9.16
C THR A 168 -5.34 8.03 9.67
N GLU A 169 -5.61 9.32 9.46
CA GLU A 169 -4.77 10.44 9.92
C GLU A 169 -3.31 10.41 9.40
N SER A 170 -3.05 9.66 8.32
CA SER A 170 -1.72 9.61 7.69
C SER A 170 -1.44 10.88 6.89
N HIS A 171 -0.16 11.24 6.76
CA HIS A 171 0.25 12.48 6.08
C HIS A 171 1.64 12.37 5.41
N PRO A 172 1.79 11.51 4.39
CA PRO A 172 3.05 11.34 3.66
C PRO A 172 3.32 12.47 2.65
N THR A 173 4.55 12.50 2.14
CA THR A 173 4.92 13.33 0.97
C THR A 173 5.21 12.42 -0.22
N LEU A 174 4.55 12.67 -1.35
CA LEU A 174 4.75 11.98 -2.61
C LEU A 174 5.31 12.99 -3.62
N ARG A 175 6.50 12.71 -4.13
CA ARG A 175 7.20 13.57 -5.09
C ARG A 175 7.62 12.82 -6.35
N ARG A 176 7.26 13.34 -7.53
CA ARG A 176 7.71 12.82 -8.84
C ARG A 176 7.45 11.33 -9.06
N ASN A 177 6.42 10.76 -8.43
CA ASN A 177 6.05 9.36 -8.66
C ASN A 177 5.20 9.23 -9.93
N ARG A 178 5.29 8.07 -10.58
CA ARG A 178 4.42 7.67 -11.70
C ARG A 178 3.52 6.56 -11.21
N ILE A 179 2.20 6.81 -11.23
CA ILE A 179 1.20 5.88 -10.73
C ILE A 179 0.18 5.60 -11.81
N PHE A 180 0.22 4.38 -12.36
CA PHE A 180 -0.46 4.12 -13.63
C PHE A 180 -0.95 2.68 -13.84
N GLU A 181 -1.86 2.51 -14.79
CA GLU A 181 -2.42 1.20 -15.19
C GLU A 181 -3.01 0.39 -14.02
N GLY A 182 -3.35 1.04 -12.90
CA GLY A 182 -4.00 0.41 -11.76
C GLY A 182 -5.46 0.05 -12.06
N ARG A 183 -5.95 -1.02 -11.42
CA ARG A 183 -7.36 -1.43 -11.55
C ARG A 183 -8.33 -0.60 -10.71
N ALA A 184 -7.83 0.33 -9.92
CA ALA A 184 -8.61 1.27 -9.10
C ALA A 184 -8.14 2.71 -9.35
N ALA A 185 -8.07 3.54 -8.31
CA ALA A 185 -7.53 4.88 -8.37
C ALA A 185 -6.00 4.89 -8.46
N GLY A 186 -5.41 5.97 -8.97
CA GLY A 186 -3.96 6.18 -8.85
C GLY A 186 -3.58 6.42 -7.38
N ILE A 187 -4.04 7.52 -6.83
CA ILE A 187 -3.95 7.86 -5.40
C ILE A 187 -5.36 7.94 -4.81
N GLU A 188 -5.55 7.34 -3.65
CA GLU A 188 -6.77 7.43 -2.85
C GLU A 188 -6.45 7.96 -1.44
N ILE A 189 -7.16 8.99 -0.97
CA ILE A 189 -6.93 9.59 0.35
C ILE A 189 -8.24 9.65 1.14
N THR A 190 -8.25 9.08 2.35
CA THR A 190 -9.47 8.83 3.12
C THR A 190 -9.31 8.98 4.65
N ASN A 191 -10.40 8.83 5.42
CA ASN A 191 -10.40 8.75 6.89
C ASN A 191 -9.51 9.80 7.60
N GLY A 192 -9.74 11.08 7.32
CA GLY A 192 -9.01 12.19 7.96
C GLY A 192 -7.52 12.29 7.61
N ALA A 193 -7.05 11.52 6.63
CA ALA A 193 -5.69 11.65 6.11
C ALA A 193 -5.54 12.89 5.22
N THR A 194 -4.29 13.29 5.02
CA THR A 194 -3.89 14.29 4.02
C THR A 194 -2.59 13.85 3.35
N ALA A 195 -2.09 14.62 2.40
CA ALA A 195 -0.79 14.37 1.78
C ALA A 195 -0.23 15.64 1.13
N THR A 196 1.09 15.69 0.96
CA THR A 196 1.74 16.63 0.05
C THR A 196 2.09 15.89 -1.24
N LEU A 197 1.44 16.26 -2.35
CA LEU A 197 1.66 15.68 -3.68
C LEU A 197 2.35 16.71 -4.57
N GLU A 198 3.59 16.43 -4.99
CA GLU A 198 4.41 17.33 -5.80
C GLU A 198 4.93 16.65 -7.08
N GLY A 199 4.58 17.16 -8.26
CA GLY A 199 5.15 16.68 -9.51
C GLY A 199 4.79 15.24 -9.89
N ASN A 200 3.73 14.65 -9.32
CA ASN A 200 3.36 13.26 -9.59
C ASN A 200 2.57 13.12 -10.90
N PHE A 201 2.71 11.98 -11.56
CA PHE A 201 2.03 11.63 -12.80
C PHE A 201 1.05 10.49 -12.52
N LEU A 202 -0.25 10.77 -12.62
CA LEU A 202 -1.33 9.80 -12.35
C LEU A 202 -2.11 9.55 -13.64
N PHE A 203 -1.92 8.40 -14.27
CA PHE A 203 -2.46 8.19 -15.63
C PHE A 203 -2.87 6.75 -15.93
N ASN A 204 -3.78 6.56 -16.88
CA ASN A 204 -4.26 5.23 -17.32
C ASN A 204 -4.83 4.33 -16.19
N ASN A 205 -5.24 4.90 -15.05
CA ASN A 205 -5.89 4.13 -13.99
C ASN A 205 -7.37 3.89 -14.33
N LYS A 206 -7.94 2.75 -13.88
CA LYS A 206 -9.32 2.38 -14.19
C LYS A 206 -10.36 3.32 -13.54
N PHE A 207 -10.08 3.82 -12.35
CA PHE A 207 -10.91 4.85 -11.71
C PHE A 207 -10.31 6.24 -11.96
N GLY A 208 -10.37 7.16 -11.00
CA GLY A 208 -9.71 8.46 -11.11
C GLY A 208 -8.21 8.36 -10.88
N GLY A 209 -7.44 9.32 -11.38
CA GLY A 209 -6.02 9.41 -11.02
C GLY A 209 -5.83 9.79 -9.55
N LEU A 210 -6.66 10.70 -9.03
CA LEU A 210 -6.70 11.12 -7.63
C LEU A 210 -8.15 11.05 -7.13
N CYS A 211 -8.41 10.24 -6.12
CA CYS A 211 -9.70 10.12 -5.45
C CYS A 211 -9.56 10.58 -3.99
N LEU A 212 -10.39 11.55 -3.58
CA LEU A 212 -10.34 12.17 -2.27
C LEU A 212 -11.69 11.97 -1.60
N ALA A 213 -11.66 11.45 -0.37
CA ALA A 213 -12.86 11.36 0.44
C ALA A 213 -13.39 12.75 0.81
N THR A 214 -14.63 12.79 1.29
CA THR A 214 -15.26 14.01 1.77
C THR A 214 -14.36 14.73 2.80
N ASP A 215 -14.23 16.05 2.65
CA ASP A 215 -13.40 16.94 3.48
C ASP A 215 -11.87 16.72 3.43
N VAL A 216 -11.38 15.77 2.62
CA VAL A 216 -9.95 15.57 2.43
C VAL A 216 -9.37 16.66 1.52
N ARG A 217 -8.35 17.35 2.01
CA ARG A 217 -7.65 18.43 1.29
C ARG A 217 -6.14 18.22 1.30
N PRO A 218 -5.56 17.54 0.28
CA PRO A 218 -4.12 17.43 0.14
C PRO A 218 -3.51 18.73 -0.40
N ILE A 219 -2.22 18.92 -0.17
CA ILE A 219 -1.43 19.97 -0.82
C ILE A 219 -1.00 19.45 -2.19
N LEU A 220 -1.39 20.14 -3.27
CA LEU A 220 -1.07 19.77 -4.64
C LEU A 220 -0.14 20.81 -5.28
N ARG A 221 0.98 20.36 -5.85
CA ARG A 221 1.89 21.20 -6.64
C ARG A 221 2.31 20.45 -7.90
N GLU A 222 2.12 21.05 -9.07
CA GLU A 222 2.68 20.55 -10.34
C GLU A 222 2.34 19.08 -10.69
N ASN A 223 1.24 18.53 -10.16
CA ASN A 223 0.83 17.16 -10.49
C ASN A 223 0.15 17.11 -11.87
N ARG A 224 0.40 16.04 -12.63
CA ARG A 224 -0.23 15.78 -13.93
C ARG A 224 -1.14 14.56 -13.82
N ILE A 225 -2.45 14.78 -13.95
CA ILE A 225 -3.48 13.74 -13.88
C ILE A 225 -4.19 13.69 -15.23
N PHE A 226 -4.04 12.61 -15.99
CA PHE A 226 -4.50 12.52 -17.38
C PHE A 226 -4.80 11.08 -17.81
N ASP A 227 -5.59 10.88 -18.86
CA ASP A 227 -5.92 9.58 -19.48
C ASP A 227 -6.45 8.50 -18.52
N ASN A 228 -6.91 8.88 -17.33
CA ASN A 228 -7.58 7.97 -16.42
C ASN A 228 -8.99 7.68 -16.95
N GLN A 229 -9.46 6.47 -16.67
CA GLN A 229 -10.73 6.00 -17.20
C GLN A 229 -11.92 6.62 -16.46
N ASN A 230 -11.77 7.14 -15.23
CA ASN A 230 -12.87 7.79 -14.49
C ASN A 230 -14.15 6.91 -14.46
N ALA A 231 -13.99 5.59 -14.28
CA ALA A 231 -15.11 4.66 -14.43
C ALA A 231 -16.26 4.94 -13.45
N VAL A 232 -15.97 5.54 -12.28
CA VAL A 232 -16.98 5.98 -11.31
C VAL A 232 -17.87 7.08 -11.90
N GLU A 233 -17.29 8.18 -12.39
CA GLU A 233 -18.03 9.29 -13.00
C GLU A 233 -18.85 8.83 -14.23
N ARG A 234 -18.27 7.94 -15.05
CA ARG A 234 -18.99 7.35 -16.19
C ARG A 234 -20.16 6.45 -15.75
N ALA A 235 -20.01 5.70 -14.67
CA ALA A 235 -21.12 4.92 -14.12
C ALA A 235 -22.20 5.83 -13.55
N VAL A 236 -21.83 6.87 -12.81
CA VAL A 236 -22.74 7.90 -12.29
C VAL A 236 -23.57 8.51 -13.42
N SER A 237 -22.91 9.05 -14.44
CA SER A 237 -23.59 9.70 -15.59
C SER A 237 -24.50 8.77 -16.39
N ARG A 238 -24.19 7.47 -16.47
CA ARG A 238 -25.02 6.46 -17.16
C ARG A 238 -26.12 5.84 -16.30
N GLY A 239 -26.26 6.25 -15.03
CA GLY A 239 -27.23 5.65 -14.12
C GLY A 239 -26.91 4.21 -13.70
N TYR A 240 -25.68 3.74 -13.89
CA TYR A 240 -25.28 2.39 -13.50
C TYR A 240 -25.01 2.30 -12.00
N CYS A 241 -25.51 1.24 -11.37
CA CYS A 241 -25.22 0.94 -9.97
C CYS A 241 -23.71 0.82 -9.74
N LEU A 242 -23.16 1.57 -8.77
CA LEU A 242 -21.72 1.60 -8.49
C LEU A 242 -21.20 0.26 -7.96
N PHE A 243 -22.06 -0.57 -7.35
CA PHE A 243 -21.70 -1.94 -6.99
C PHE A 243 -21.41 -2.84 -8.20
N LYS A 244 -21.95 -2.54 -9.40
CA LYS A 244 -21.64 -3.30 -10.62
C LYS A 244 -20.22 -3.06 -11.15
N ILE A 245 -19.61 -1.93 -10.81
CA ILE A 245 -18.22 -1.61 -11.19
C ILE A 245 -17.25 -1.86 -10.03
N SER A 246 -17.77 -2.08 -8.83
CA SER A 246 -17.01 -2.61 -7.70
C SER A 246 -16.58 -4.05 -7.95
N SER A 247 -15.55 -4.49 -7.24
CA SER A 247 -15.07 -5.87 -7.23
C SER A 247 -14.80 -6.29 -5.79
N CYS A 248 -14.58 -7.59 -5.57
CA CYS A 248 -14.20 -8.10 -4.25
C CYS A 248 -12.92 -7.47 -3.69
N THR A 249 -12.10 -6.90 -4.56
CA THR A 249 -10.89 -6.20 -4.16
C THR A 249 -11.09 -4.69 -4.19
N SER A 250 -11.77 -4.11 -5.19
CA SER A 250 -11.87 -2.65 -5.38
C SER A 250 -13.27 -2.06 -5.20
N PHE A 251 -13.37 -1.09 -4.29
CA PHE A 251 -14.61 -0.38 -3.99
C PHE A 251 -14.50 1.07 -4.46
N PRO A 252 -15.42 1.55 -5.33
CA PRO A 252 -15.44 2.94 -5.72
C PRO A 252 -15.85 3.82 -4.54
N MET A 253 -15.19 4.96 -4.41
CA MET A 253 -15.50 5.99 -3.43
C MET A 253 -16.83 6.68 -3.78
N HIS A 254 -17.82 6.58 -2.90
CA HIS A 254 -19.12 7.24 -3.04
C HIS A 254 -19.89 7.29 -1.70
N ASP A 255 -20.83 8.23 -1.59
CA ASP A 255 -21.77 8.31 -0.48
C ASP A 255 -22.70 7.08 -0.39
N PHE A 256 -23.04 6.71 0.84
CA PHE A 256 -23.93 5.61 1.14
C PHE A 256 -25.28 6.12 1.62
N TYR A 257 -26.36 5.54 1.09
CA TYR A 257 -27.73 5.90 1.42
C TYR A 257 -28.54 4.67 1.81
N ARG A 258 -29.62 4.86 2.57
CA ARG A 258 -30.61 3.83 2.84
C ARG A 258 -31.95 4.24 2.25
N CYS A 259 -32.65 3.32 1.62
CA CYS A 259 -34.05 3.45 1.26
C CYS A 259 -34.94 2.96 2.41
N VAL A 260 -35.63 3.91 3.05
CA VAL A 260 -36.59 3.67 4.14
C VAL A 260 -37.77 2.85 3.63
N THR A 261 -38.31 3.21 2.46
CA THR A 261 -39.43 2.50 1.82
C THR A 261 -39.13 1.01 1.57
N CYS A 262 -37.88 0.67 1.25
CA CYS A 262 -37.45 -0.71 0.99
C CYS A 262 -36.81 -1.38 2.20
N ASN A 263 -36.81 -0.74 3.38
CA ASN A 263 -36.20 -1.23 4.60
C ASN A 263 -34.73 -1.67 4.42
N THR A 264 -33.95 -0.94 3.61
CA THR A 264 -32.50 -1.18 3.54
C THR A 264 -31.82 -0.62 4.79
N THR A 265 -30.75 -1.26 5.21
CA THR A 265 -29.95 -0.93 6.39
C THR A 265 -28.55 -0.48 5.98
N ASP A 266 -27.74 -0.03 6.94
CA ASP A 266 -26.33 0.34 6.71
C ASP A 266 -25.49 -0.80 6.14
N ARG A 267 -25.87 -2.07 6.39
CA ARG A 267 -25.18 -3.26 5.85
C ARG A 267 -25.47 -3.51 4.37
N ASN A 268 -26.57 -2.96 3.85
CA ASN A 268 -27.01 -3.07 2.46
C ASN A 268 -27.38 -1.70 1.89
N ALA A 269 -26.57 -0.69 2.24
CA ALA A 269 -26.72 0.65 1.73
C ALA A 269 -26.63 0.69 0.20
N ILE A 270 -27.30 1.66 -0.40
CA ILE A 270 -27.43 1.86 -1.83
C ILE A 270 -26.62 3.08 -2.30
N CYS A 271 -26.22 3.08 -3.57
CA CYS A 271 -25.47 4.18 -4.17
C CYS A 271 -26.41 5.26 -4.76
N ILE A 272 -25.84 6.42 -5.11
CA ILE A 272 -26.57 7.55 -5.69
C ILE A 272 -27.43 7.18 -6.92
N ASN A 273 -26.94 6.26 -7.76
CA ASN A 273 -27.69 5.82 -8.95
C ASN A 273 -28.84 4.87 -8.61
N CYS A 274 -28.70 4.04 -7.58
CA CYS A 274 -29.80 3.22 -7.11
C CYS A 274 -30.97 4.11 -6.67
N ILE A 275 -30.68 5.22 -5.98
CA ILE A 275 -31.69 6.21 -5.58
C ILE A 275 -32.41 6.79 -6.80
N ARG A 276 -31.65 7.19 -7.82
CA ARG A 276 -32.19 7.87 -9.01
C ARG A 276 -32.96 6.95 -9.95
N VAL A 277 -32.60 5.67 -10.00
CA VAL A 277 -33.12 4.70 -10.96
C VAL A 277 -34.07 3.71 -10.31
N CYS A 278 -33.56 2.85 -9.43
CA CYS A 278 -34.33 1.74 -8.87
C CYS A 278 -35.26 2.17 -7.72
N HIS A 279 -34.89 3.21 -6.97
CA HIS A 279 -35.63 3.72 -5.81
C HIS A 279 -36.21 5.11 -6.07
N LYS A 280 -36.48 5.44 -7.34
CA LYS A 280 -37.02 6.75 -7.71
C LYS A 280 -38.40 6.95 -7.05
N GLY A 281 -38.55 8.04 -6.31
CA GLY A 281 -39.78 8.36 -5.59
C GLY A 281 -39.92 7.67 -4.24
N HIS A 282 -38.95 6.86 -3.81
CA HIS A 282 -38.94 6.30 -2.46
C HIS A 282 -38.36 7.30 -1.45
N GLN A 283 -38.72 7.12 -0.19
CA GLN A 283 -38.07 7.82 0.91
C GLN A 283 -36.67 7.23 1.11
N VAL A 284 -35.67 8.09 1.01
CA VAL A 284 -34.25 7.75 1.16
C VAL A 284 -33.61 8.67 2.17
N GLU A 285 -32.64 8.14 2.90
CA GLU A 285 -31.88 8.86 3.90
C GLU A 285 -30.39 8.64 3.65
N PHE A 286 -29.61 9.69 3.87
CA PHE A 286 -28.17 9.62 3.88
C PHE A 286 -27.69 8.82 5.10
N VAL A 287 -26.74 7.91 4.90
CA VAL A 287 -26.19 7.06 5.97
C VAL A 287 -24.83 7.59 6.40
N ARG A 288 -23.91 7.74 5.45
CA ARG A 288 -22.56 8.23 5.69
C ARG A 288 -21.90 8.64 4.38
N HIS A 289 -20.90 9.50 4.51
CA HIS A 289 -20.01 9.85 3.42
C HIS A 289 -19.17 8.64 3.02
N ASP A 290 -18.46 8.78 1.91
CA ASP A 290 -17.36 7.90 1.59
C ASP A 290 -16.39 7.71 2.77
N ARG A 291 -15.65 6.58 2.73
CA ARG A 291 -14.64 6.23 3.74
C ARG A 291 -13.50 7.23 3.68
#